data_AF-A0A2A4Q0J4-F1
#
_entry.id   AF-A0A2A4Q0J4-F1
#
_cell.length_a   1.000
_cell.length_b   1.000
_cell.length_c   1.000
_cell.angle_alpha   90.00
_cell.angle_beta   90.00
_cell.angle_gamma   90.00
#
_symmetry.space_group_name_H-M   'P 1'
#
loop_
_entity.id
_entity.type
_entity.pdbx_description
1 polymer ?
#
loop_
_entity_poly.entity_id
_entity_poly.type
_entity_poly.pdbx_seq_one_letter_code
_entity_poly.pdbx_strand_id
1 'polypeptide(L)'
;MPLKPAILEWGTGVDVHGQNYTEAARRAVWDAIHHSSLTFLGLFGESAAADMVVEVTIAIPKPDEVDEATILAALPHGKPTLKTIQGGMEIEGREGSGDFTIIANAAIIVKLNVS
;
A
#
# COMPACT_ATOMS: atom_id res chain seq x y z
N MET A 1 19.11 -3.90 17.50
CA MET A 1 19.50 -4.78 16.38
C MET A 1 18.91 -4.20 15.10
N PRO A 2 19.54 -4.37 13.93
CA PRO A 2 19.05 -3.79 12.69
C PRO A 2 17.77 -4.49 12.21
N LEU A 3 16.80 -3.70 11.74
CA LEU A 3 15.61 -4.21 11.07
C LEU A 3 16.00 -4.91 9.76
N LYS A 4 15.50 -6.13 9.53
CA LYS A 4 15.72 -6.89 8.30
C LYS A 4 14.40 -7.09 7.55
N PRO A 5 14.37 -6.94 6.21
CA PRO A 5 13.20 -7.27 5.41
C PRO A 5 12.82 -8.74 5.58
N ALA A 6 11.55 -9.00 5.91
CA ALA A 6 11.01 -10.34 6.08
C ALA A 6 10.16 -10.76 4.88
N ILE A 7 9.37 -9.82 4.33
CA ILE A 7 8.52 -10.03 3.16
C ILE A 7 8.36 -8.73 2.36
N LEU A 8 8.21 -8.87 1.05
CA LEU A 8 7.75 -7.84 0.13
C LEU A 8 6.39 -8.28 -0.42
N GLU A 9 5.37 -7.48 -0.18
CA GLU A 9 4.02 -7.67 -0.71
C GLU A 9 3.74 -6.56 -1.72
N TRP A 10 2.93 -6.83 -2.73
CA TRP A 10 2.58 -5.84 -3.74
C TRP A 10 1.15 -6.04 -4.21
N GLY A 11 0.54 -4.96 -4.67
CA GLY A 11 -0.84 -4.96 -5.11
C GLY A 11 -1.16 -3.83 -6.07
N THR A 12 -2.32 -3.94 -6.72
CA THR A 12 -2.84 -2.93 -7.65
C THR A 12 -4.24 -2.53 -7.24
N GLY A 13 -4.52 -1.24 -7.33
CA GLY A 13 -5.83 -0.66 -7.05
C GLY A 13 -6.28 0.22 -8.19
N VAL A 14 -7.57 0.18 -8.48
CA VAL A 14 -8.17 0.93 -9.60
C VAL A 14 -9.35 1.71 -9.09
N ASP A 15 -9.41 3.00 -9.42
CA ASP A 15 -10.63 3.80 -9.37
C ASP A 15 -11.09 4.12 -10.80
N VAL A 16 -12.28 3.64 -11.19
CA VAL A 16 -12.65 3.54 -12.61
C VAL A 16 -13.23 4.86 -13.16
N HIS A 17 -14.02 5.55 -12.35
CA HIS A 17 -14.80 6.74 -12.75
C HIS A 17 -14.78 7.86 -11.72
N GLY A 18 -14.19 7.64 -10.54
CA GLY A 18 -14.23 8.60 -9.43
C GLY A 18 -13.13 9.66 -9.52
N GLN A 19 -12.12 9.43 -10.35
CA GLN A 19 -10.87 10.19 -10.37
C GLN A 19 -10.27 10.36 -8.96
N ASN A 20 -10.48 9.35 -8.10
CA ASN A 20 -10.14 9.39 -6.70
C ASN A 20 -8.82 8.65 -6.45
N TYR A 21 -7.72 9.41 -6.41
CA TYR A 21 -6.38 8.89 -6.17
C TYR A 21 -6.25 8.19 -4.82
N THR A 22 -6.94 8.67 -3.79
CA THR A 22 -6.95 8.03 -2.46
C THR A 22 -7.60 6.64 -2.52
N GLU A 23 -8.73 6.50 -3.21
CA GLU A 23 -9.43 5.23 -3.29
C GLU A 23 -8.66 4.21 -4.14
N ALA A 24 -8.03 4.63 -5.25
CA ALA A 24 -7.13 3.78 -6.01
C ALA A 24 -5.94 3.31 -5.16
N ALA A 25 -5.30 4.21 -4.40
CA ALA A 25 -4.21 3.89 -3.48
C ALA A 25 -4.65 2.93 -2.37
N ARG A 26 -5.83 3.16 -1.76
CA ARG A 26 -6.39 2.32 -0.70
C ARG A 26 -6.64 0.90 -1.20
N ARG A 27 -7.19 0.78 -2.42
CA ARG A 27 -7.39 -0.52 -3.09
C ARG A 27 -6.08 -1.23 -3.38
N ALA A 28 -5.01 -0.52 -3.74
CA ALA A 28 -3.71 -1.11 -4.00
C ALA A 28 -3.09 -1.69 -2.73
N VAL A 29 -3.19 -0.98 -1.60
CA VAL A 29 -2.75 -1.48 -0.29
C VAL A 29 -3.60 -2.65 0.18
N TRP A 30 -4.93 -2.56 -0.02
CA TRP A 30 -5.83 -3.67 0.28
C TRP A 30 -5.44 -4.91 -0.51
N ASP A 31 -5.29 -4.80 -1.83
CA ASP A 31 -4.87 -5.91 -2.68
C ASP A 31 -3.54 -6.52 -2.20
N ALA A 32 -2.55 -5.69 -1.88
CA ALA A 32 -1.24 -6.16 -1.43
C ALA A 32 -1.28 -7.06 -0.17
N ILE A 33 -2.09 -6.72 0.83
CA ILE A 33 -2.08 -7.41 2.13
C ILE A 33 -3.11 -8.54 2.26
N HIS A 34 -3.99 -8.75 1.28
CA HIS A 34 -5.08 -9.75 1.37
C HIS A 34 -4.76 -11.09 0.71
N HIS A 35 -3.63 -11.22 0.01
CA HIS A 35 -3.21 -12.48 -0.63
C HIS A 35 -2.22 -13.30 0.21
N SER A 36 -1.80 -12.77 1.36
CA SER A 36 -0.79 -13.38 2.22
C SER A 36 -1.31 -13.55 3.65
N SER A 37 -0.73 -14.50 4.37
CA SER A 37 -0.91 -14.62 5.82
C SER A 37 0.46 -14.72 6.49
N LEU A 38 0.78 -13.76 7.37
CA LEU A 38 2.07 -13.66 8.04
C LEU A 38 2.15 -14.58 9.28
N THR A 39 1.78 -15.85 9.14
CA THR A 39 1.77 -16.83 10.25
C THR A 39 3.14 -17.03 10.88
N PHE A 40 4.22 -16.80 10.13
CA PHE A 40 5.60 -16.89 10.61
C PHE A 40 5.93 -15.88 11.72
N LEU A 41 5.14 -14.81 11.89
CA LEU A 41 5.32 -13.86 12.99
C LEU A 41 5.18 -14.53 14.37
N GLY A 42 4.39 -15.60 14.48
CA GLY A 42 4.28 -16.37 15.71
C GLY A 42 5.59 -17.01 16.18
N LEU A 43 6.57 -17.18 15.29
CA LEU A 43 7.91 -17.66 15.65
C LEU A 43 8.74 -16.62 16.42
N PHE A 44 8.34 -15.35 16.38
CA PHE A 44 9.04 -14.21 16.98
C PHE A 44 8.31 -13.67 18.24
N GLY A 45 7.27 -14.37 18.71
CA GLY A 45 6.50 -14.01 19.91
C GLY A 45 5.25 -13.18 19.65
N GLU A 46 4.41 -13.02 20.68
CA GLU A 46 3.08 -12.39 20.57
C GLU A 46 3.12 -10.91 20.16
N SER A 47 4.21 -10.19 20.47
CA SER A 47 4.34 -8.77 20.10
C SER A 47 4.81 -8.56 18.65
N ALA A 48 5.27 -9.59 17.94
CA ALA A 48 5.91 -9.46 16.63
C ALA A 48 5.04 -8.74 15.61
N ALA A 49 3.72 -9.01 15.59
CA ALA A 49 2.77 -8.34 14.70
C ALA A 49 2.60 -6.85 15.03
N ALA A 50 2.61 -6.47 16.31
CA ALA A 50 2.49 -5.07 16.73
C ALA A 50 3.81 -4.29 16.55
N ASP A 51 4.95 -4.97 16.66
CA ASP A 51 6.27 -4.35 16.64
C ASP A 51 6.93 -4.28 15.26
N MET A 52 6.39 -5.00 14.26
CA MET A 52 6.92 -4.95 12.90
C MET A 52 6.87 -3.53 12.32
N VAL A 53 7.88 -3.20 11.51
CA VAL A 53 7.88 -1.96 10.72
C VAL A 53 7.32 -2.28 9.35
N VAL A 54 6.38 -1.45 8.89
CA VAL A 54 5.70 -1.63 7.60
C VAL A 54 6.02 -0.42 6.73
N GLU A 55 6.84 -0.61 5.70
CA GLU A 55 7.19 0.45 4.75
C GLU A 55 6.32 0.33 3.51
N VAL A 56 5.38 1.26 3.34
CA VAL A 56 4.47 1.30 2.19
C VAL A 56 4.97 2.33 1.19
N THR A 57 5.14 1.90 -0.06
CA THR A 57 5.36 2.79 -1.21
C THR A 57 4.20 2.64 -2.19
N ILE A 58 3.59 3.76 -2.59
CA ILE A 58 2.50 3.78 -3.57
C ILE A 58 2.92 4.60 -4.77
N ALA A 59 2.89 4.00 -5.96
CA ALA A 59 3.10 4.66 -7.24
C ALA A 59 1.74 5.01 -7.86
N ILE A 60 1.48 6.30 -8.07
CA ILE A 60 0.19 6.82 -8.54
C ILE A 60 0.39 8.13 -9.34
N PRO A 61 -0.48 8.49 -10.30
CA PRO A 61 -0.23 9.63 -11.19
C PRO A 61 -0.10 10.97 -10.47
N LYS A 62 -0.92 11.20 -9.44
CA LYS A 62 -0.91 12.42 -8.62
C LYS A 62 -0.72 12.08 -7.15
N PRO A 63 0.53 11.87 -6.70
CA PRO A 63 0.82 11.46 -5.33
C PRO A 63 0.36 12.47 -4.28
N ASP A 64 0.35 13.76 -4.62
CA ASP A 64 -0.05 14.85 -3.73
C ASP A 64 -1.58 14.91 -3.49
N GLU A 65 -2.38 14.18 -4.28
CA GLU A 65 -3.85 14.09 -4.11
C GLU A 65 -4.29 12.87 -3.26
N VAL A 66 -3.33 12.15 -2.67
CA VAL A 66 -3.61 10.99 -1.80
C VAL A 66 -3.73 11.43 -0.34
N ASP A 67 -4.84 11.09 0.30
CA ASP A 67 -4.99 11.19 1.76
C ASP A 67 -4.25 10.03 2.44
N GLU A 68 -3.01 10.29 2.82
CA GLU A 68 -2.14 9.34 3.50
C GLU A 68 -2.74 8.77 4.79
N ALA A 69 -3.53 9.55 5.53
CA ALA A 69 -4.13 9.09 6.79
C ALA A 69 -5.16 7.98 6.53
N THR A 70 -5.96 8.13 5.46
CA THR A 70 -6.91 7.10 5.02
C THR A 70 -6.20 5.80 4.62
N ILE A 71 -5.04 5.90 3.98
CA ILE A 71 -4.25 4.73 3.57
C ILE A 71 -3.66 4.01 4.80
N LEU A 72 -3.03 4.75 5.71
CA LEU A 72 -2.39 4.19 6.90
C LEU A 72 -3.41 3.50 7.82
N ALA A 73 -4.64 4.02 7.90
CA ALA A 73 -5.72 3.42 8.68
C ALA A 73 -6.20 2.05 8.13
N ALA A 74 -5.86 1.69 6.89
CA ALA A 74 -6.23 0.41 6.31
C ALA A 74 -5.32 -0.76 6.75
N LEU A 75 -4.16 -0.48 7.37
CA LEU A 75 -3.22 -1.49 7.81
C LEU A 75 -3.63 -2.02 9.20
N PRO A 76 -3.76 -3.36 9.38
CA PRO A 76 -4.30 -3.92 10.61
C PRO A 76 -3.32 -3.88 11.79
N HIS A 77 -2.01 -3.92 11.52
CA HIS A 77 -0.96 -4.09 12.52
C HIS A 77 0.34 -3.40 12.11
N GLY A 78 1.27 -3.32 13.05
CA GLY A 78 2.62 -2.79 12.86
C GLY A 78 2.72 -1.28 13.01
N LYS A 79 3.91 -0.76 12.69
CA LYS A 79 4.27 0.66 12.72
C LYS A 79 4.48 1.13 11.28
N PRO A 80 3.43 1.61 10.61
CA PRO A 80 3.50 1.89 9.19
C PRO A 80 4.14 3.25 8.91
N THR A 81 4.85 3.30 7.79
CA THR A 81 5.26 4.54 7.12
C THR A 81 4.76 4.46 5.69
N LEU A 82 4.36 5.59 5.13
CA LEU A 82 3.87 5.68 3.77
C LEU A 82 4.71 6.68 2.98
N LYS A 83 4.97 6.33 1.73
CA LYS A 83 5.52 7.22 0.73
C LYS A 83 4.71 7.09 -0.55
N THR A 84 4.14 8.18 -1.02
CA THR A 84 3.56 8.25 -2.37
C THR A 84 4.62 8.77 -3.34
N ILE A 85 4.63 8.23 -4.55
CA ILE A 85 5.52 8.65 -5.64
C ILE A 85 4.72 8.74 -6.93
N GLN A 86 5.18 9.58 -7.86
CA GLN A 86 4.61 9.63 -9.20
C GLN A 86 4.84 8.28 -9.93
N GLY A 87 3.78 7.73 -10.52
CA GLY A 87 3.79 6.47 -11.25
C GLY A 87 2.38 6.00 -11.60
N GLY A 88 2.14 4.68 -11.64
CA GLY A 88 0.80 4.14 -11.94
C GLY A 88 0.30 4.50 -13.34
N MET A 89 -1.02 4.68 -13.48
CA MET A 89 -1.65 5.10 -14.74
C MET A 89 -2.89 5.97 -14.49
N GLU A 90 -3.07 6.98 -15.31
CA GLU A 90 -4.32 7.74 -15.45
C GLU A 90 -4.68 7.72 -16.93
N ILE A 91 -5.84 7.18 -17.26
CA ILE A 91 -6.28 6.99 -18.64
C ILE A 91 -7.73 7.38 -18.82
N GLU A 92 -8.00 8.15 -19.86
CA GLU A 92 -9.35 8.49 -20.26
C GLU A 92 -9.95 7.33 -21.05
N GLY A 93 -11.11 6.82 -20.61
CA GLY A 93 -11.75 5.66 -21.27
C GLY A 93 -12.26 5.96 -22.67
N ARG A 94 -12.56 7.23 -22.96
CA ARG A 94 -12.96 7.73 -24.28
C ARG A 94 -12.49 9.17 -24.42
N GLU A 95 -11.72 9.45 -25.47
CA GLU A 95 -11.18 10.79 -25.73
C GLU A 95 -12.25 11.89 -25.60
N GLY A 96 -11.99 12.86 -24.72
CA GLY A 96 -12.85 14.02 -24.46
C GLY A 96 -14.06 13.76 -23.54
N SER A 97 -14.14 12.61 -22.85
CA SER A 97 -15.20 12.35 -21.88
C SER A 97 -14.99 13.07 -20.53
N GLY A 98 -13.76 13.39 -20.17
CA GLY A 98 -13.38 13.81 -18.82
C GLY A 98 -13.45 12.68 -17.79
N ASP A 99 -13.71 11.44 -18.22
CA ASP A 99 -13.89 10.27 -17.35
C ASP A 99 -12.62 9.41 -17.35
N PHE A 100 -11.86 9.53 -16.26
CA PHE A 100 -10.55 8.91 -16.12
C PHE A 100 -10.57 7.75 -15.12
N THR A 101 -9.94 6.66 -15.54
CA THR A 101 -9.56 5.56 -14.67
C THR A 101 -8.16 5.81 -14.10
N ILE A 102 -8.05 5.71 -12.77
CA ILE A 102 -6.80 5.82 -12.02
C ILE A 102 -6.37 4.43 -11.58
N ILE A 103 -5.11 4.06 -11.87
CA ILE A 103 -4.49 2.81 -11.48
C ILE A 103 -3.28 3.13 -10.60
N ALA A 104 -3.26 2.57 -9.41
CA ALA A 104 -2.19 2.70 -8.44
C ALA A 104 -1.53 1.34 -8.18
N ASN A 105 -0.22 1.33 -7.95
CA ASN A 105 0.52 0.16 -7.49
C ASN A 105 1.06 0.41 -6.10
N ALA A 106 0.96 -0.58 -5.21
CA ALA A 106 1.54 -0.54 -3.87
C ALA A 106 2.64 -1.60 -3.75
N ALA A 107 3.71 -1.27 -3.03
CA ALA A 107 4.75 -2.18 -2.58
C ALA A 107 4.91 -1.99 -1.06
N ILE A 108 4.83 -3.07 -0.31
CA ILE A 108 4.84 -3.09 1.16
C ILE A 108 5.98 -3.98 1.63
N ILE A 109 6.94 -3.41 2.34
CA ILE A 109 8.05 -4.16 2.94
C ILE A 109 7.80 -4.25 4.44
N VAL A 110 7.61 -5.46 4.93
CA VAL A 110 7.58 -5.72 6.37
C VAL A 110 8.99 -6.02 6.84
N LYS A 111 9.46 -5.30 7.86
CA LYS A 111 10.76 -5.51 8.50
C LYS A 111 10.60 -5.93 9.94
N LEU A 112 11.42 -6.89 10.35
CA LEU A 112 11.45 -7.42 11.70
C LEU A 112 12.79 -7.14 12.36
N ASN A 113 12.75 -7.02 13.68
CA ASN A 113 13.95 -7.07 14.50
C ASN A 113 14.29 -8.55 14.75
N VAL A 114 15.35 -9.05 14.12
CA VAL A 114 15.79 -10.44 14.26
C VAL A 114 17.20 -10.49 14.83
N SER A 115 17.36 -11.26 15.91
CA SER A 115 18.63 -11.55 16.59
C SER A 115 19.59 -12.34 15.71
#